data_AF-A0A522D6Y8-F1
#
_entry.id   AF-A0A522D6Y8-F1
#
_cell.length_a   1.000
_cell.length_b   1.000
_cell.length_c   1.000
_cell.angle_alpha   90.00
_cell.angle_beta   90.00
_cell.angle_gamma   90.00
#
_symmetry.space_group_name_H-M   'P 1'
#
loop_
_entity.id
_entity.type
_entity.pdbx_description
1 polymer ?
#
loop_
_entity_poly.entity_id
_entity_poly.type
_entity_poly.pdbx_seq_one_letter_code
_entity_poly.pdbx_strand_id
1 'polypeptide(L)'
;MRGKEKLIPGSEIEAFARRCAEDFRSCEDPVRALELLAERAESELGEYLSTSMIADPDEISMAFVELLDQVIFQAGERRVRGSEPGEEYVLQDLYSRAEIFLDAYEGAEVYRKNLAGRILLHDDTLVIQSLRLRDLVPFLISEFFEQPHLRIAIMRALVYFPNEELLNFFYEVSRNEYDPELKILALIGLKRNESVFYGWKRLAESNGEWYRGLVAHASSCEGNCAHPDEEGDDPHLLLYQTICLELSLAGGADAMKFRRFYGVLNGIARQNFETYPYRSTILDSLSRTLNRVGGEALMEFLSAGGEMKSFIHLLDCVPVEVFDRVLPVIESMEDRFASILGRMAERGELRMDYAASRLTAHLLPAGLTGRVV
;
A
#
# COMPACT_ATOMS: atom_id res chain seq x y z
N MET A 1 17.81 -19.69 -14.44
CA MET A 1 16.51 -20.37 -14.32
C MET A 1 16.14 -20.40 -12.85
N ARG A 2 15.42 -19.39 -12.35
CA ARG A 2 14.71 -19.52 -11.07
C ARG A 2 13.54 -20.48 -11.34
N GLY A 3 13.36 -21.50 -10.50
CA GLY A 3 12.19 -22.37 -10.58
C GLY A 3 10.93 -21.51 -10.49
N LYS A 4 9.84 -21.91 -11.15
CA LYS A 4 8.54 -21.27 -10.94
C LYS A 4 8.25 -21.32 -9.44
N GLU A 5 8.42 -20.19 -8.75
CA GLU A 5 7.96 -20.05 -7.38
C GLU A 5 6.46 -20.31 -7.40
N LYS A 6 6.03 -21.33 -6.66
CA LYS A 6 4.61 -21.70 -6.57
C LYS A 6 3.93 -20.54 -5.84
N LEU A 7 3.04 -19.84 -6.53
CA LEU A 7 2.20 -18.82 -5.90
C LEU A 7 1.32 -19.48 -4.83
N ILE A 8 1.31 -18.88 -3.64
CA ILE A 8 0.55 -19.27 -2.46
C ILE A 8 -0.81 -18.55 -2.52
N PRO A 9 -1.93 -19.27 -2.60
CA PRO A 9 -3.26 -18.65 -2.52
C PRO A 9 -3.49 -18.02 -1.15
N GLY A 10 -4.23 -16.90 -1.07
CA GLY A 10 -4.58 -16.27 0.21
C GLY A 10 -5.31 -17.22 1.18
N SER A 11 -6.10 -18.15 0.67
CA SER A 11 -6.75 -19.20 1.49
C SER A 11 -5.75 -20.17 2.16
N GLU A 12 -4.58 -20.38 1.56
CA GLU A 12 -3.51 -21.20 2.15
C GLU A 12 -2.84 -20.45 3.31
N ILE A 13 -2.66 -19.13 3.17
CA ILE A 13 -2.18 -18.24 4.25
C ILE A 13 -3.17 -18.21 5.43
N GLU A 14 -4.47 -18.05 5.14
CA GLU A 14 -5.53 -18.09 6.16
C GLU A 14 -5.53 -19.44 6.91
N ALA A 15 -5.47 -20.54 6.16
CA ALA A 15 -5.44 -21.87 6.76
C ALA A 15 -4.18 -22.10 7.60
N PHE A 16 -3.03 -21.60 7.16
CA PHE A 16 -1.79 -21.61 7.92
C PHE A 16 -1.95 -20.83 9.24
N ALA A 17 -2.39 -19.57 9.19
CA ALA A 17 -2.57 -18.72 10.36
C ALA A 17 -3.49 -19.38 11.41
N ARG A 18 -4.62 -19.94 10.98
CA ARG A 18 -5.56 -20.63 11.88
C ARG A 18 -4.95 -21.85 12.58
N ARG A 19 -4.09 -22.60 11.89
CA ARG A 19 -3.40 -23.75 12.49
C ARG A 19 -2.36 -23.30 13.52
N CYS A 20 -1.75 -22.13 13.34
CA CYS A 20 -0.76 -21.59 14.25
C CYS A 20 -1.38 -20.94 15.50
N ALA A 21 -2.61 -20.42 15.41
CA ALA A 21 -3.20 -19.58 16.45
C ALA A 21 -3.31 -20.27 17.83
N GLU A 22 -3.76 -21.53 17.89
CA GLU A 22 -3.91 -22.26 19.16
C GLU A 22 -2.54 -22.56 19.80
N ASP A 23 -1.62 -23.12 19.01
CA ASP A 23 -0.26 -23.45 19.47
C ASP A 23 0.48 -22.20 19.95
N PHE A 24 0.38 -21.10 19.20
CA PHE A 24 1.02 -19.83 19.51
C PHE A 24 0.55 -19.27 20.86
N ARG A 25 -0.77 -19.23 21.11
CA ARG A 25 -1.34 -18.70 22.37
C ARG A 25 -1.18 -19.63 23.56
N SER A 26 -1.03 -20.93 23.31
CA SER A 26 -0.81 -21.90 24.39
C SER A 26 0.59 -21.78 25.01
N CYS A 27 1.52 -21.07 24.35
CA CYS A 27 2.86 -20.84 24.85
C CYS A 27 2.88 -19.71 25.89
N GLU A 28 3.32 -20.02 27.10
CA GLU A 28 3.51 -19.01 28.16
C GLU A 28 4.71 -18.09 27.89
N ASP A 29 5.68 -18.53 27.08
CA ASP A 29 6.86 -17.77 26.68
C ASP A 29 6.68 -17.19 25.26
N PRO A 30 6.60 -15.85 25.11
CA PRO A 30 6.49 -15.17 23.81
C PRO A 30 7.60 -15.53 22.83
N VAL A 31 8.81 -15.77 23.33
CA VAL A 31 9.95 -16.12 22.49
C VAL A 31 9.75 -17.50 21.89
N ARG A 32 9.31 -18.46 22.72
CA ARG A 32 9.02 -19.81 22.26
C ARG A 32 7.86 -19.85 21.27
N ALA A 33 6.84 -19.01 21.47
CA ALA A 33 5.73 -18.87 20.55
C ALA A 33 6.20 -18.42 19.15
N LEU A 34 7.09 -17.43 19.10
CA LEU A 34 7.68 -16.94 17.85
C LEU A 34 8.59 -17.98 17.18
N GLU A 35 9.40 -18.71 17.95
CA GLU A 35 10.21 -19.80 17.40
C GLU A 35 9.35 -20.89 16.76
N LEU A 36 8.24 -21.29 17.39
CA LEU A 36 7.31 -22.27 16.83
C LEU A 36 6.63 -21.74 15.56
N LEU A 37 6.24 -20.46 15.56
CA LEU A 37 5.68 -19.81 14.37
C LEU A 37 6.70 -19.80 13.22
N ALA A 38 7.95 -19.45 13.50
CA ALA A 38 9.05 -19.48 12.52
C ALA A 38 9.29 -20.89 11.97
N GLU A 39 9.42 -21.91 12.83
CA GLU A 39 9.63 -23.31 12.42
C GLU A 39 8.54 -23.79 11.46
N ARG A 40 7.30 -23.42 11.75
CA ARG A 40 6.15 -23.81 10.94
C ARG A 40 6.09 -23.04 9.63
N ALA A 41 6.38 -21.73 9.65
CA ALA A 41 6.44 -20.91 8.45
C ALA A 41 7.56 -21.39 7.50
N GLU A 42 8.76 -21.66 8.02
CA GLU A 42 9.89 -22.24 7.27
C GLU A 42 9.49 -23.57 6.62
N SER A 43 8.81 -24.45 7.36
CA SER A 43 8.44 -25.78 6.88
C SER A 43 7.30 -25.78 5.86
N GLU A 44 6.32 -24.88 5.98
CA GLU A 44 5.10 -24.90 5.16
C GLU A 44 5.14 -23.88 4.00
N LEU A 45 5.79 -22.73 4.21
CA LEU A 45 5.78 -21.59 3.28
C LEU A 45 7.16 -21.32 2.66
N GLY A 46 8.24 -21.58 3.41
CA GLY A 46 9.63 -21.45 2.95
C GLY A 46 10.50 -20.56 3.86
N GLU A 47 11.82 -20.58 3.60
CA GLU A 47 12.83 -19.86 4.41
C GLU A 47 12.89 -18.35 4.16
N TYR A 48 12.45 -17.89 2.99
CA TYR A 48 12.43 -16.48 2.60
C TYR A 48 11.07 -16.18 2.01
N LEU A 49 10.32 -15.30 2.67
CA LEU A 49 8.95 -15.01 2.29
C LEU A 49 8.86 -13.61 1.66
N SER A 50 8.06 -13.50 0.61
CA SER A 50 7.83 -12.23 -0.07
C SER A 50 6.37 -12.11 -0.51
N THR A 51 5.87 -10.88 -0.56
CA THR A 51 4.50 -10.57 -1.02
C THR A 51 4.27 -10.97 -2.48
N SER A 52 5.34 -11.05 -3.29
CA SER A 52 5.28 -11.57 -4.67
C SER A 52 4.90 -13.05 -4.76
N MET A 53 5.00 -13.80 -3.65
CA MET A 53 4.63 -15.20 -3.60
C MET A 53 3.11 -15.40 -3.48
N ILE A 54 2.31 -14.34 -3.30
CA ILE A 54 0.87 -14.44 -3.06
C ILE A 54 0.10 -14.32 -4.38
N ALA A 55 -0.82 -15.24 -4.66
CA ALA A 55 -1.55 -15.29 -5.95
C ALA A 55 -2.58 -14.15 -6.14
N ASP A 56 -3.14 -13.63 -5.05
CA ASP A 56 -4.09 -12.52 -5.00
C ASP A 56 -3.92 -11.79 -3.65
N PRO A 57 -2.92 -10.90 -3.53
CA PRO A 57 -2.54 -10.32 -2.25
C PRO A 57 -3.56 -9.29 -1.76
N ASP A 58 -4.20 -9.56 -0.63
CA ASP A 58 -4.87 -8.54 0.17
C ASP A 58 -3.94 -7.89 1.20
N GLU A 59 -4.34 -6.75 1.75
CA GLU A 59 -3.56 -5.97 2.70
C GLU A 59 -3.13 -6.75 3.96
N ILE A 60 -4.00 -7.60 4.50
CA ILE A 60 -3.71 -8.41 5.68
C ILE A 60 -2.74 -9.53 5.29
N SER A 61 -2.95 -10.18 4.16
CA SER A 61 -2.07 -11.25 3.67
C SER A 61 -0.63 -10.78 3.45
N MET A 62 -0.46 -9.61 2.86
CA MET A 62 0.87 -9.04 2.62
C MET A 62 1.58 -8.69 3.92
N ALA A 63 0.92 -7.94 4.80
CA ALA A 63 1.53 -7.51 6.06
C ALA A 63 1.84 -8.71 6.97
N PHE A 64 1.00 -9.75 6.94
CA PHE A 64 1.27 -10.98 7.68
C PHE A 64 2.46 -11.75 7.10
N VAL A 65 2.59 -11.87 5.78
CA VAL A 65 3.75 -12.52 5.14
C VAL A 65 5.05 -11.76 5.43
N GLU A 66 5.03 -10.43 5.38
CA GLU A 66 6.19 -9.61 5.75
C GLU A 66 6.56 -9.78 7.24
N LEU A 67 5.57 -9.89 8.13
CA LEU A 67 5.81 -10.19 9.53
C LEU A 67 6.41 -11.60 9.71
N LEU A 68 5.91 -12.62 9.00
CA LEU A 68 6.45 -13.97 9.08
C LEU A 68 7.92 -14.01 8.64
N ASP A 69 8.28 -13.30 7.57
CA ASP A 69 9.68 -13.17 7.13
C ASP A 69 10.57 -12.57 8.24
N GLN A 70 10.09 -11.51 8.90
CA GLN A 70 10.78 -10.88 10.04
C GLN A 70 10.93 -11.86 11.22
N VAL A 71 9.89 -12.64 11.52
CA VAL A 71 9.90 -13.63 12.59
C VAL A 71 10.88 -14.77 12.29
N ILE A 72 10.89 -15.27 11.05
CA ILE A 72 11.87 -16.28 10.58
C ILE A 72 13.29 -15.74 10.72
N PHE A 73 13.55 -14.53 10.20
CA PHE A 73 14.86 -13.90 10.27
C PHE A 73 15.34 -13.75 11.72
N GLN A 74 14.50 -13.21 12.60
CA GLN A 74 14.86 -12.98 14.01
C GLN A 74 15.09 -14.30 14.76
N ALA A 75 14.23 -15.30 14.57
CA ALA A 75 14.42 -16.63 15.16
C ALA A 75 15.71 -17.31 14.65
N GLY A 76 16.01 -17.16 13.36
CA GLY A 76 17.23 -17.65 12.74
C GLY A 76 18.50 -17.01 13.32
N GLU A 77 18.56 -15.68 13.39
CA GLU A 77 19.71 -14.95 13.96
C GLU A 77 19.94 -15.34 15.43
N ARG A 78 18.88 -15.46 16.22
CA ARG A 78 18.96 -15.88 17.63
C ARG A 78 19.51 -17.29 17.79
N ARG A 79 19.13 -18.24 16.93
CA ARG A 79 19.69 -19.61 16.92
C ARG A 79 21.19 -19.62 16.63
N VAL A 80 21.66 -18.72 15.76
CA VAL A 80 23.06 -18.65 15.33
C VAL A 80 23.94 -17.89 16.33
N ARG A 81 23.47 -16.74 16.83
CA ARG A 81 24.28 -15.80 17.61
C ARG A 81 23.95 -15.78 19.11
N GLY A 82 22.87 -16.43 19.51
CA GLY A 82 22.33 -16.32 20.87
C GLY A 82 21.55 -15.03 21.08
N SER A 83 21.18 -14.75 22.33
CA SER A 83 20.38 -13.57 22.66
C SER A 83 21.23 -12.32 22.81
N GLU A 84 20.85 -11.24 22.13
CA GLU A 84 21.55 -9.95 22.15
C GLU A 84 20.87 -8.93 23.07
N PRO A 85 21.60 -7.98 23.67
CA PRO A 85 21.00 -6.92 24.49
C PRO A 85 20.03 -6.05 23.67
N GLY A 86 18.78 -5.92 24.13
CA GLY A 86 17.72 -5.15 23.46
C GLY A 86 16.82 -5.97 22.53
N GLU A 87 17.14 -7.25 22.30
CA GLU A 87 16.34 -8.18 21.50
C GLU A 87 14.93 -8.39 22.09
N GLU A 88 14.78 -8.32 23.42
CA GLU A 88 13.51 -8.51 24.12
C GLU A 88 12.41 -7.57 23.61
N TYR A 89 12.73 -6.31 23.31
CA TYR A 89 11.75 -5.35 22.78
C TYR A 89 11.32 -5.69 21.36
N VAL A 90 12.25 -6.18 20.53
CA VAL A 90 11.96 -6.62 19.16
C VAL A 90 11.08 -7.86 19.18
N LEU A 91 11.40 -8.85 20.02
CA LEU A 91 10.60 -10.06 20.17
C LEU A 91 9.20 -9.74 20.72
N GLN A 92 9.09 -8.83 21.68
CA GLN A 92 7.79 -8.41 22.21
C GLN A 92 6.94 -7.69 21.15
N ASP A 93 7.54 -6.84 20.32
CA ASP A 93 6.86 -6.20 19.19
C ASP A 93 6.37 -7.25 18.17
N LEU A 94 7.26 -8.14 17.72
CA LEU A 94 6.91 -9.21 16.77
C LEU A 94 5.82 -10.14 17.30
N TYR A 95 5.88 -10.49 18.59
CA TYR A 95 4.84 -11.28 19.25
C TYR A 95 3.49 -10.56 19.23
N SER A 96 3.47 -9.28 19.64
CA SER A 96 2.23 -8.48 19.68
C SER A 96 1.61 -8.32 18.28
N ARG A 97 2.45 -8.12 17.26
CA ARG A 97 2.03 -8.04 15.85
C ARG A 97 1.52 -9.39 15.34
N ALA A 98 2.14 -10.50 15.72
CA ALA A 98 1.67 -11.84 15.34
C ALA A 98 0.30 -12.14 15.93
N GLU A 99 0.06 -11.79 17.20
CA GLU A 99 -1.27 -11.92 17.82
C GLU A 99 -2.35 -11.18 17.04
N ILE A 100 -2.08 -9.97 16.57
CA ILE A 100 -3.03 -9.15 15.78
C ILE A 100 -3.48 -9.91 14.52
N PHE A 101 -2.54 -10.45 13.74
CA PHE A 101 -2.88 -11.14 12.50
C PHE A 101 -3.53 -12.50 12.75
N LEU A 102 -3.04 -13.27 13.73
CA LEU A 102 -3.63 -14.57 14.09
C LEU A 102 -5.09 -14.40 14.55
N ASP A 103 -5.37 -13.39 15.38
CA ASP A 103 -6.73 -12.99 15.76
C ASP A 103 -7.60 -12.66 14.53
N ALA A 104 -7.05 -11.87 13.60
CA ALA A 104 -7.77 -11.44 12.40
C ALA A 104 -8.17 -12.64 11.52
N TYR A 105 -7.28 -13.62 11.36
CA TYR A 105 -7.51 -14.82 10.55
C TYR A 105 -8.48 -15.82 11.20
N GLU A 106 -8.53 -15.90 12.53
CA GLU A 106 -9.57 -16.67 13.22
C GLU A 106 -10.95 -16.06 13.08
N GLY A 107 -11.02 -14.72 12.99
CA GLY A 107 -12.20 -14.00 12.55
C GLY A 107 -12.44 -12.71 13.33
N ALA A 108 -13.24 -11.83 12.72
CA ALA A 108 -13.50 -10.49 13.23
C ALA A 108 -14.06 -10.47 14.68
N GLU A 109 -14.82 -11.48 15.10
CA GLU A 109 -15.33 -11.58 16.48
C GLU A 109 -14.23 -11.86 17.50
N VAL A 110 -13.28 -12.74 17.15
CA VAL A 110 -12.12 -13.05 18.00
C VAL A 110 -11.22 -11.82 18.11
N TYR A 111 -10.91 -11.20 16.97
CA TYR A 111 -10.16 -9.96 16.90
C TYR A 111 -10.76 -8.86 17.78
N ARG A 112 -12.06 -8.58 17.66
CA ARG A 112 -12.73 -7.56 18.49
C ARG A 112 -12.62 -7.85 19.98
N LYS A 113 -12.87 -9.10 20.37
CA LYS A 113 -12.82 -9.52 21.77
C LYS A 113 -11.43 -9.29 22.36
N ASN A 114 -10.39 -9.63 21.62
CA ASN A 114 -9.01 -9.54 22.07
C ASN A 114 -8.47 -8.10 22.00
N LEU A 115 -8.91 -7.31 21.02
CA LEU A 115 -8.55 -5.89 20.89
C LEU A 115 -8.86 -5.09 22.17
N ALA A 116 -9.97 -5.38 22.85
CA ALA A 116 -10.37 -4.70 24.09
C ALA A 116 -9.35 -4.83 25.24
N GLY A 117 -8.46 -5.83 25.19
CA GLY A 117 -7.43 -6.08 26.19
C GLY A 117 -6.02 -5.64 25.80
N ARG A 118 -5.81 -5.09 24.60
CA ARG A 118 -4.47 -4.70 24.11
C ARG A 118 -4.37 -3.22 23.76
N ILE A 119 -3.14 -2.73 23.71
CA ILE A 119 -2.81 -1.39 23.21
C ILE A 119 -2.91 -1.43 21.68
N LEU A 120 -3.56 -0.43 21.08
CA LEU A 120 -3.64 -0.31 19.63
C LEU A 120 -2.23 -0.18 19.02
N LEU A 121 -1.91 -0.99 18.03
CA LEU A 121 -0.67 -0.91 17.24
C LEU A 121 -0.96 -0.49 15.78
N HIS A 122 0.11 -0.26 15.01
CA HIS A 122 -0.02 0.10 13.58
C HIS A 122 -0.81 -0.95 12.80
N ASP A 123 -0.50 -2.24 13.01
CA ASP A 123 -1.14 -3.36 12.31
C ASP A 123 -2.64 -3.50 12.67
N ASP A 124 -3.08 -3.04 13.85
CA ASP A 124 -4.50 -2.99 14.18
C ASP A 124 -5.25 -2.04 13.26
N THR A 125 -4.67 -0.88 12.94
CA THR A 125 -5.34 0.09 12.04
C THR A 125 -5.55 -0.50 10.64
N LEU A 126 -4.60 -1.31 10.17
CA LEU A 126 -4.69 -2.05 8.91
C LEU A 126 -5.80 -3.11 8.96
N VAL A 127 -5.86 -3.91 10.03
CA VAL A 127 -6.89 -4.95 10.19
C VAL A 127 -8.29 -4.33 10.28
N ILE A 128 -8.46 -3.29 11.10
CA ILE A 128 -9.74 -2.58 11.28
C ILE A 128 -10.24 -2.02 9.94
N GLN A 129 -9.35 -1.40 9.17
CA GLN A 129 -9.62 -0.89 7.82
C GLN A 129 -10.02 -2.02 6.87
N SER A 130 -9.18 -3.06 6.77
CA SER A 130 -9.31 -4.14 5.79
C SER A 130 -10.56 -4.98 6.02
N LEU A 131 -10.88 -5.28 7.28
CA LEU A 131 -12.09 -6.00 7.67
C LEU A 131 -13.33 -5.09 7.79
N ARG A 132 -13.18 -3.78 7.52
CA ARG A 132 -14.26 -2.78 7.57
C ARG A 132 -15.04 -2.77 8.89
N LEU A 133 -14.33 -2.85 10.02
CA LEU A 133 -14.91 -2.91 11.36
C LEU A 133 -15.42 -1.54 11.84
N ARG A 134 -16.58 -1.12 11.30
CA ARG A 134 -17.19 0.20 11.54
C ARG A 134 -17.46 0.49 13.01
N ASP A 135 -17.77 -0.54 13.80
CA ASP A 135 -18.03 -0.45 15.22
C ASP A 135 -16.81 0.01 16.04
N LEU A 136 -15.59 -0.11 15.48
CA LEU A 136 -14.34 0.32 16.11
C LEU A 136 -13.94 1.76 15.73
N VAL A 137 -14.72 2.46 14.91
CA VAL A 137 -14.45 3.87 14.55
C VAL A 137 -14.35 4.79 15.78
N PRO A 138 -15.27 4.73 16.77
CA PRO A 138 -15.15 5.56 17.98
C PRO A 138 -13.87 5.27 18.79
N PHE A 139 -13.45 4.00 18.84
CA PHE A 139 -12.20 3.60 19.48
C PHE A 139 -11.00 4.23 18.77
N LEU A 140 -10.92 4.13 17.43
CA LEU A 140 -9.88 4.79 16.64
C LEU A 140 -9.82 6.31 16.87
N ILE A 141 -10.96 6.98 16.99
CA ILE A 141 -11.00 8.42 17.29
C ILE A 141 -10.40 8.71 18.67
N SER A 142 -10.69 7.90 19.70
CA SER A 142 -10.08 8.06 21.03
C SER A 142 -8.57 7.91 20.96
N GLU A 143 -8.11 6.82 20.34
CA GLU A 143 -6.69 6.50 20.18
C GLU A 143 -5.92 7.57 19.36
N PHE A 144 -6.58 8.26 18.43
CA PHE A 144 -5.97 9.38 17.70
C PHE A 144 -5.48 10.50 18.65
N PHE A 145 -6.24 10.77 19.71
CA PHE A 145 -5.86 11.79 20.68
C PHE A 145 -4.84 11.26 21.70
N GLU A 146 -4.95 10.00 22.09
CA GLU A 146 -4.12 9.36 23.11
C GLU A 146 -2.73 8.95 22.60
N GLN A 147 -2.61 8.57 21.32
CA GLN A 147 -1.39 8.02 20.74
C GLN A 147 -0.88 8.87 19.54
N PRO A 148 -0.13 9.97 19.79
CA PRO A 148 0.36 10.86 18.73
C PRO A 148 1.12 10.17 17.60
N HIS A 149 1.89 9.12 17.92
CA HIS A 149 2.70 8.36 16.98
C HIS A 149 1.87 7.49 16.01
N LEU A 150 0.60 7.20 16.33
CA LEU A 150 -0.31 6.44 15.46
C LEU A 150 -1.27 7.32 14.66
N ARG A 151 -1.27 8.64 14.85
CA ARG A 151 -2.26 9.55 14.25
C ARG A 151 -2.41 9.38 12.74
N ILE A 152 -1.31 9.23 12.02
CA ILE A 152 -1.34 9.05 10.55
C ILE A 152 -1.97 7.71 10.20
N ALA A 153 -1.56 6.62 10.85
CA ALA A 153 -2.11 5.28 10.63
C ALA A 153 -3.61 5.23 10.92
N ILE A 154 -4.02 5.79 12.05
CA ILE A 154 -5.42 5.92 12.45
C ILE A 154 -6.20 6.76 11.45
N MET A 155 -5.68 7.92 11.05
CA MET A 155 -6.35 8.80 10.09
C MET A 155 -6.50 8.12 8.73
N ARG A 156 -5.50 7.36 8.27
CA ARG A 156 -5.60 6.54 7.05
C ARG A 156 -6.73 5.52 7.17
N ALA A 157 -6.80 4.77 8.28
CA ALA A 157 -7.88 3.82 8.52
C ALA A 157 -9.26 4.49 8.55
N LEU A 158 -9.39 5.63 9.26
CA LEU A 158 -10.64 6.38 9.36
C LEU A 158 -11.15 6.86 8.00
N VAL A 159 -10.25 7.31 7.11
CA VAL A 159 -10.61 7.75 5.76
C VAL A 159 -11.27 6.64 4.95
N TYR A 160 -11.06 5.36 5.25
CA TYR A 160 -11.71 4.24 4.54
C TYR A 160 -13.21 4.09 4.87
N PHE A 161 -13.67 4.65 6.00
CA PHE A 161 -15.05 4.52 6.44
C PHE A 161 -15.93 5.67 5.93
N PRO A 162 -16.93 5.41 5.07
CA PRO A 162 -17.96 6.40 4.75
C PRO A 162 -18.92 6.50 5.94
N ASN A 163 -18.59 7.34 6.92
CA ASN A 163 -19.40 7.58 8.12
C ASN A 163 -19.57 9.09 8.35
N GLU A 164 -20.82 9.57 8.34
CA GLU A 164 -21.16 10.97 8.60
C GLU A 164 -20.72 11.43 10.00
N GLU A 165 -20.62 10.52 10.98
CA GLU A 165 -20.14 10.82 12.33
C GLU A 165 -18.69 11.32 12.32
N LEU A 166 -17.90 10.96 11.31
CA LEU A 166 -16.52 11.41 11.14
C LEU A 166 -16.40 12.83 10.58
N LEU A 167 -17.48 13.44 10.09
CA LEU A 167 -17.44 14.77 9.48
C LEU A 167 -16.87 15.83 10.43
N ASN A 168 -17.35 15.87 11.66
CA ASN A 168 -16.89 16.82 12.65
C ASN A 168 -15.42 16.55 13.02
N PHE A 169 -15.04 15.28 13.16
CA PHE A 169 -13.67 14.89 13.44
C PHE A 169 -12.70 15.34 12.33
N PHE A 170 -13.00 15.02 11.07
CA PHE A 170 -12.20 15.45 9.93
C PHE A 170 -12.16 16.98 9.82
N TYR A 171 -13.29 17.66 10.03
CA TYR A 171 -13.34 19.12 9.98
C TYR A 171 -12.44 19.76 11.04
N GLU A 172 -12.45 19.26 12.27
CA GLU A 172 -11.59 19.76 13.34
C GLU A 172 -10.11 19.53 13.04
N VAL A 173 -9.72 18.35 12.55
CA VAL A 173 -8.32 18.09 12.16
C VAL A 173 -7.89 18.98 10.98
N SER A 174 -8.75 19.13 9.98
CA SER A 174 -8.52 20.01 8.82
C SER A 174 -8.41 21.49 9.19
N ARG A 175 -9.08 21.94 10.25
CA ARG A 175 -9.10 23.35 10.68
C ARG A 175 -7.96 23.71 11.63
N ASN A 176 -7.63 22.81 12.55
CA ASN A 176 -6.68 23.09 13.63
C ASN A 176 -5.22 22.95 13.17
N GLU A 177 -4.29 23.23 14.08
CA GLU A 177 -2.84 23.11 13.87
C GLU A 177 -2.41 21.65 13.98
N TYR A 178 -2.39 20.97 12.84
CA TYR A 178 -1.86 19.61 12.67
C TYR A 178 -0.84 19.59 11.53
N ASP A 179 -0.03 18.53 11.51
CA ASP A 179 0.91 18.28 10.43
C ASP A 179 0.21 18.25 9.06
N PRO A 180 0.84 18.75 7.99
CA PRO A 180 0.22 18.83 6.67
C PRO A 180 -0.39 17.51 6.19
N GLU A 181 0.26 16.38 6.45
CA GLU A 181 -0.22 15.05 6.06
C GLU A 181 -1.57 14.69 6.73
N LEU A 182 -1.73 14.99 8.02
CA LEU A 182 -2.99 14.79 8.73
C LEU A 182 -4.10 15.67 8.17
N LYS A 183 -3.78 16.93 7.81
CA LYS A 183 -4.74 17.85 7.21
C LYS A 183 -5.17 17.40 5.81
N ILE A 184 -4.24 16.86 5.02
CA ILE A 184 -4.52 16.26 3.70
C ILE A 184 -5.46 15.06 3.86
N LEU A 185 -5.16 14.13 4.78
CA LEU A 185 -6.02 12.98 5.03
C LEU A 185 -7.41 13.37 5.53
N ALA A 186 -7.49 14.34 6.45
CA ALA A 186 -8.77 14.85 6.92
C ALA A 186 -9.57 15.53 5.79
N LEU A 187 -8.92 16.26 4.89
CA LEU A 187 -9.55 16.84 3.70
C LEU A 187 -10.09 15.76 2.75
N ILE A 188 -9.37 14.66 2.57
CA ILE A 188 -9.86 13.48 1.83
C ILE A 188 -11.09 12.90 2.53
N GLY A 189 -11.06 12.76 3.85
CA GLY A 189 -12.20 12.31 4.65
C GLY A 189 -13.44 13.19 4.47
N LEU A 190 -13.28 14.52 4.47
CA LEU A 190 -14.36 15.47 4.17
C LEU A 190 -14.87 15.31 2.74
N LYS A 191 -13.97 15.16 1.77
CA LYS A 191 -14.34 15.00 0.36
C LYS A 191 -15.16 13.74 0.12
N ARG A 192 -14.82 12.64 0.81
CA ARG A 192 -15.58 11.38 0.71
C ARG A 192 -17.01 11.49 1.25
N ASN A 193 -17.30 12.52 2.05
CA ASN A 193 -18.62 12.81 2.61
C ASN A 193 -19.19 14.13 2.02
N GLU A 194 -18.84 14.44 0.76
CA GLU A 194 -19.21 15.70 0.08
C GLU A 194 -20.72 15.94 -0.04
N SER A 195 -21.53 14.88 -0.06
CA SER A 195 -22.99 15.00 -0.09
C SER A 195 -23.56 15.73 1.12
N VAL A 196 -22.80 15.75 2.23
CA VAL A 196 -23.20 16.35 3.51
C VAL A 196 -22.30 17.54 3.88
N PHE A 197 -21.06 17.57 3.40
CA PHE A 197 -20.11 18.64 3.74
C PHE A 197 -20.17 19.84 2.79
N TYR A 198 -20.64 20.98 3.31
CA TYR A 198 -20.73 22.26 2.58
C TYR A 198 -19.75 23.33 3.10
N GLY A 199 -18.85 22.98 4.03
CA GLY A 199 -17.99 23.91 4.77
C GLY A 199 -16.73 24.40 4.04
N TRP A 200 -16.58 24.11 2.74
CA TRP A 200 -15.35 24.35 1.95
C TRP A 200 -14.81 25.78 2.06
N LYS A 201 -15.67 26.79 1.95
CA LYS A 201 -15.28 28.21 2.00
C LYS A 201 -14.64 28.58 3.35
N ARG A 202 -15.23 28.15 4.46
CA ARG A 202 -14.70 28.43 5.81
C ARG A 202 -13.34 27.78 6.02
N LEU A 203 -13.17 26.57 5.49
CA LEU A 203 -11.92 25.82 5.61
C LEU A 203 -10.77 26.47 4.83
N ALA A 204 -11.07 27.09 3.67
CA ALA A 204 -10.13 27.84 2.85
C ALA A 204 -9.67 29.16 3.49
N GLU A 205 -10.52 29.79 4.31
CA GLU A 205 -10.25 31.07 4.97
C GLU A 205 -9.36 30.92 6.22
N SER A 206 -9.43 29.78 6.92
CA SER A 206 -8.76 29.56 8.22
C SER A 206 -7.31 29.08 8.14
N ASN A 207 -6.73 28.95 6.95
CA ASN A 207 -5.47 28.24 6.73
C ASN A 207 -4.50 28.98 5.79
N GLY A 208 -3.24 28.52 5.76
CA GLY A 208 -2.19 29.05 4.88
C GLY A 208 -2.46 28.83 3.38
N GLU A 209 -1.68 29.50 2.54
CA GLU A 209 -1.86 29.55 1.08
C GLU A 209 -1.85 28.17 0.41
N TRP A 210 -0.90 27.30 0.79
CA TRP A 210 -0.80 25.93 0.26
C TRP A 210 -2.09 25.14 0.50
N TYR A 211 -2.63 25.20 1.72
CA TYR A 211 -3.83 24.45 2.09
C TYR A 211 -5.07 25.03 1.44
N ARG A 212 -5.12 26.36 1.25
CA ARG A 212 -6.22 27.01 0.51
C ARG A 212 -6.28 26.52 -0.93
N GLY A 213 -5.13 26.39 -1.61
CA GLY A 213 -5.05 25.81 -2.95
C GLY A 213 -5.57 24.37 -2.98
N LEU A 214 -5.16 23.56 -2.00
CA LEU A 214 -5.63 22.18 -1.89
C LEU A 214 -7.14 22.06 -1.60
N VAL A 215 -7.69 22.90 -0.72
CA VAL A 215 -9.13 22.96 -0.44
C VAL A 215 -9.92 23.38 -1.69
N ALA A 216 -9.40 24.35 -2.46
CA ALA A 216 -10.01 24.75 -3.71
C ALA A 216 -10.07 23.58 -4.70
N HIS A 217 -8.95 22.87 -4.90
CA HIS A 217 -8.89 21.67 -5.74
C HIS A 217 -9.86 20.58 -5.27
N ALA A 218 -9.88 20.27 -3.97
CA ALA A 218 -10.77 19.26 -3.41
C ALA A 218 -12.26 19.63 -3.59
N SER A 219 -12.60 20.91 -3.46
CA SER A 219 -13.98 21.40 -3.59
C SER A 219 -14.48 21.43 -5.04
N SER A 220 -13.60 21.67 -6.01
CA SER A 220 -13.96 21.76 -7.43
C SER A 220 -14.02 20.40 -8.13
N CYS A 221 -13.36 19.37 -7.60
CA CYS A 221 -13.39 18.03 -8.18
C CYS A 221 -14.76 17.36 -8.00
N GLU A 222 -15.55 17.14 -9.05
CA GLU A 222 -16.84 16.40 -8.96
C GLU A 222 -16.64 14.87 -8.83
N GLY A 223 -15.79 14.42 -7.90
CA GLY A 223 -15.38 13.01 -7.77
C GLY A 223 -14.43 12.52 -8.87
N ASN A 224 -14.25 13.35 -9.90
CA ASN A 224 -13.45 13.13 -11.09
C ASN A 224 -12.38 14.22 -11.16
N CYS A 225 -11.22 14.00 -10.53
CA CYS A 225 -10.06 14.87 -10.70
C CYS A 225 -9.69 14.87 -12.19
N ALA A 226 -9.99 15.95 -12.89
CA ALA A 226 -9.70 16.10 -14.31
C ALA A 226 -8.27 16.62 -14.49
N HIS A 227 -7.51 15.91 -15.33
CA HIS A 227 -6.22 16.24 -15.93
C HIS A 227 -4.98 16.31 -14.99
N PRO A 228 -4.27 15.17 -14.83
CA PRO A 228 -2.96 15.14 -14.21
C PRO A 228 -1.85 15.87 -14.97
N ASP A 229 -2.13 16.39 -16.17
CA ASP A 229 -1.15 17.12 -16.98
C ASP A 229 -1.11 18.63 -16.67
N GLU A 230 -2.10 19.17 -15.95
CA GLU A 230 -2.21 20.62 -15.68
C GLU A 230 -1.84 21.01 -14.24
N GLU A 231 -1.69 20.04 -13.34
CA GLU A 231 -1.51 20.31 -11.92
C GLU A 231 -0.04 20.23 -11.51
N GLY A 232 0.48 21.35 -10.99
CA GLY A 232 1.90 21.63 -10.82
C GLY A 232 2.64 20.71 -9.83
N ASP A 233 3.92 20.99 -9.64
CA ASP A 233 4.85 20.20 -8.82
C ASP A 233 4.59 20.35 -7.28
N ASP A 234 3.34 20.55 -6.84
CA ASP A 234 2.95 20.71 -5.44
C ASP A 234 2.93 19.35 -4.71
N PRO A 235 3.77 19.17 -3.67
CA PRO A 235 3.86 17.89 -2.99
C PRO A 235 2.60 17.50 -2.21
N HIS A 236 1.83 18.48 -1.73
CA HIS A 236 0.59 18.24 -0.99
C HIS A 236 -0.51 17.71 -1.92
N LEU A 237 -0.59 18.27 -3.13
CA LEU A 237 -1.55 17.86 -4.13
C LEU A 237 -1.25 16.45 -4.65
N LEU A 238 0.02 16.14 -4.92
CA LEU A 238 0.40 14.79 -5.35
C LEU A 238 0.08 13.73 -4.28
N LEU A 239 0.34 14.03 -3.00
CA LEU A 239 -0.07 13.13 -1.91
C LEU A 239 -1.60 12.95 -1.86
N TYR A 240 -2.36 14.04 -1.97
CA TYR A 240 -3.82 14.01 -2.00
C TYR A 240 -4.34 13.12 -3.14
N GLN A 241 -3.85 13.36 -4.36
CA GLN A 241 -4.23 12.59 -5.55
C GLN A 241 -3.88 11.11 -5.43
N THR A 242 -2.70 10.79 -4.88
CA THR A 242 -2.23 9.42 -4.69
C THR A 242 -3.17 8.64 -3.76
N ILE A 243 -3.51 9.19 -2.59
CA ILE A 243 -4.42 8.52 -1.65
C ILE A 243 -5.86 8.49 -2.20
N CYS A 244 -6.33 9.54 -2.86
CA CYS A 244 -7.65 9.52 -3.51
C CYS A 244 -7.73 8.43 -4.60
N LEU A 245 -6.66 8.20 -5.36
CA LEU A 245 -6.58 7.12 -6.33
C LEU A 245 -6.67 5.76 -5.63
N GLU A 246 -5.85 5.52 -4.60
CA GLU A 246 -5.86 4.29 -3.79
C GLU A 246 -7.29 3.97 -3.34
N LEU A 247 -7.98 4.94 -2.73
CA LEU A 247 -9.36 4.78 -2.24
C LEU A 247 -10.37 4.52 -3.36
N SER A 248 -10.21 5.16 -4.52
CA SER A 248 -11.13 4.99 -5.65
C SER A 248 -11.03 3.60 -6.29
N LEU A 249 -9.85 2.98 -6.23
CA LEU A 249 -9.59 1.64 -6.75
C LEU A 249 -10.16 0.53 -5.88
N ALA A 250 -10.52 0.81 -4.62
CA ALA A 250 -11.22 -0.16 -3.76
C ALA A 250 -12.59 -0.61 -4.32
N GLY A 251 -13.15 0.14 -5.29
CA GLY A 251 -14.37 -0.21 -6.02
C GLY A 251 -14.15 -0.89 -7.39
N GLY A 252 -12.94 -1.35 -7.68
CA GLY A 252 -12.54 -1.92 -8.99
C GLY A 252 -11.86 -0.91 -9.91
N ALA A 253 -11.12 -1.39 -10.91
CA ALA A 253 -10.39 -0.56 -11.86
C ALA A 253 -11.21 -0.25 -13.13
N ASP A 254 -11.08 0.96 -13.66
CA ASP A 254 -11.66 1.38 -14.94
C ASP A 254 -10.67 2.29 -15.70
N ALA A 255 -10.99 2.61 -16.95
CA ALA A 255 -10.13 3.44 -17.80
C ALA A 255 -9.84 4.83 -17.21
N MET A 256 -10.76 5.41 -16.44
CA MET A 256 -10.55 6.72 -15.81
C MET A 256 -9.57 6.61 -14.64
N LYS A 257 -9.69 5.56 -13.82
CA LYS A 257 -8.76 5.28 -12.72
C LYS A 257 -7.36 4.96 -13.23
N PHE A 258 -7.22 4.26 -14.36
CA PHE A 258 -5.92 4.04 -15.00
C PHE A 258 -5.28 5.33 -15.51
N ARG A 259 -6.06 6.26 -16.08
CA ARG A 259 -5.54 7.60 -16.43
C ARG A 259 -5.09 8.38 -15.21
N ARG A 260 -5.81 8.29 -14.10
CA ARG A 260 -5.39 8.92 -12.83
C ARG A 260 -4.11 8.30 -12.28
N PHE A 261 -3.99 6.97 -12.34
CA PHE A 261 -2.77 6.25 -11.99
C PHE A 261 -1.57 6.72 -12.83
N TYR A 262 -1.76 6.83 -14.14
CA TYR A 262 -0.75 7.39 -15.04
C TYR A 262 -0.32 8.80 -14.62
N GLY A 263 -1.30 9.62 -14.26
CA GLY A 263 -1.08 10.96 -13.74
C GLY A 263 -0.25 11.03 -12.47
N VAL A 264 -0.58 10.20 -11.50
CA VAL A 264 0.18 10.09 -10.24
C VAL A 264 1.62 9.69 -10.52
N LEU A 265 1.84 8.67 -11.37
CA LEU A 265 3.19 8.27 -11.77
C LEU A 265 3.96 9.41 -12.46
N ASN A 266 3.31 10.16 -13.36
CA ASN A 266 3.92 11.32 -14.02
C ASN A 266 4.27 12.42 -13.02
N GLY A 267 3.38 12.70 -12.06
CA GLY A 267 3.64 13.62 -10.96
C GLY A 267 4.86 13.20 -10.15
N ILE A 268 4.99 11.91 -9.81
CA ILE A 268 6.15 11.37 -9.09
C ILE A 268 7.44 11.50 -9.91
N ALA A 269 7.41 11.18 -11.20
CA ALA A 269 8.58 11.23 -12.08
C ALA A 269 9.17 12.65 -12.22
N ARG A 270 8.36 13.69 -11.98
CA ARG A 270 8.78 15.10 -12.03
C ARG A 270 9.41 15.59 -10.72
N GLN A 271 9.28 14.83 -9.64
CA GLN A 271 9.70 15.25 -8.30
C GLN A 271 11.09 14.73 -7.95
N ASN A 272 11.84 15.52 -7.18
CA ASN A 272 13.02 14.98 -6.50
C ASN A 272 12.58 14.13 -5.30
N PHE A 273 12.41 12.83 -5.54
CA PHE A 273 11.83 11.92 -4.56
C PHE A 273 12.71 11.68 -3.33
N GLU A 274 14.04 11.88 -3.43
CA GLU A 274 14.98 11.73 -2.30
C GLU A 274 14.68 12.72 -1.17
N THR A 275 14.30 13.94 -1.51
CA THR A 275 14.00 15.02 -0.54
C THR A 275 12.52 15.21 -0.30
N TYR A 276 11.68 14.30 -0.79
CA TYR A 276 10.24 14.49 -0.85
C TYR A 276 9.56 14.21 0.50
N PRO A 277 8.74 15.13 1.03
CA PRO A 277 8.25 15.07 2.42
C PRO A 277 7.30 13.88 2.68
N TYR A 278 6.60 13.39 1.66
CA TYR A 278 5.63 12.29 1.78
C TYR A 278 6.09 11.00 1.10
N ARG A 279 7.41 10.82 0.95
CA ARG A 279 8.02 9.71 0.20
C ARG A 279 7.46 8.35 0.64
N SER A 280 7.50 8.05 1.95
CA SER A 280 7.00 6.78 2.50
C SER A 280 5.51 6.60 2.25
N THR A 281 4.69 7.59 2.57
CA THR A 281 3.22 7.52 2.45
C THR A 281 2.77 7.32 1.00
N ILE A 282 3.41 8.01 0.05
CA ILE A 282 3.17 7.85 -1.39
C ILE A 282 3.56 6.44 -1.82
N LEU A 283 4.76 5.99 -1.46
CA LEU A 283 5.23 4.65 -1.80
C LEU A 283 4.24 3.58 -1.32
N ASP A 284 3.81 3.65 -0.06
CA ASP A 284 2.88 2.66 0.51
C ASP A 284 1.51 2.70 -0.18
N SER A 285 1.03 3.90 -0.50
CA SER A 285 -0.21 4.09 -1.26
C SER A 285 -0.12 3.54 -2.69
N LEU A 286 1.04 3.71 -3.34
CA LEU A 286 1.32 3.13 -4.65
C LEU A 286 1.37 1.61 -4.62
N SER A 287 2.03 1.01 -3.62
CA SER A 287 2.03 -0.46 -3.48
C SER A 287 0.62 -1.01 -3.40
N ARG A 288 -0.22 -0.44 -2.52
CA ARG A 288 -1.63 -0.86 -2.40
C ARG A 288 -2.41 -0.63 -3.70
N THR A 289 -2.14 0.48 -4.39
CA THR A 289 -2.74 0.79 -5.70
C THR A 289 -2.35 -0.23 -6.76
N LEU A 290 -1.07 -0.56 -6.86
CA LEU A 290 -0.51 -1.49 -7.84
C LEU A 290 -1.05 -2.91 -7.66
N ASN A 291 -1.15 -3.36 -6.41
CA ASN A 291 -1.74 -4.66 -6.08
C ASN A 291 -3.22 -4.75 -6.51
N ARG A 292 -3.94 -3.63 -6.52
CA ARG A 292 -5.36 -3.57 -6.96
C ARG A 292 -5.54 -3.37 -8.46
N VAL A 293 -4.56 -2.78 -9.15
CA VAL A 293 -4.64 -2.43 -10.58
C VAL A 293 -4.64 -3.68 -11.46
N GLY A 294 -3.92 -4.74 -11.06
CA GLY A 294 -3.85 -6.01 -11.77
C GLY A 294 -3.16 -5.92 -13.14
N GLY A 295 -2.27 -6.88 -13.45
CA GLY A 295 -1.52 -6.87 -14.72
C GLY A 295 -2.41 -6.90 -15.95
N GLU A 296 -3.41 -7.78 -15.98
CA GLU A 296 -4.29 -7.96 -17.14
C GLU A 296 -5.12 -6.72 -17.47
N ALA A 297 -5.75 -6.09 -16.46
CA ALA A 297 -6.58 -4.92 -16.66
C ALA A 297 -5.76 -3.70 -17.11
N LEU A 298 -4.55 -3.52 -16.54
CA LEU A 298 -3.61 -2.51 -17.00
C LEU A 298 -3.16 -2.79 -18.45
N MET A 299 -2.87 -4.04 -18.79
CA MET A 299 -2.46 -4.46 -20.13
C MET A 299 -3.56 -4.18 -21.18
N GLU A 300 -4.82 -4.43 -20.85
CA GLU A 300 -5.96 -4.08 -21.70
C GLU A 300 -6.08 -2.58 -21.91
N PHE A 301 -5.97 -1.79 -20.83
CA PHE A 301 -5.99 -0.33 -20.91
C PHE A 301 -4.86 0.21 -21.79
N LEU A 302 -3.62 -0.23 -21.57
CA LEU A 302 -2.46 0.20 -22.35
C LEU A 302 -2.59 -0.18 -23.83
N SER A 303 -3.16 -1.34 -24.12
CA SER A 303 -3.38 -1.81 -25.50
C SER A 303 -4.47 -1.03 -26.22
N ALA A 304 -5.60 -0.77 -25.54
CA ALA A 304 -6.76 -0.11 -26.13
C ALA A 304 -6.56 1.41 -26.27
N GLY A 305 -5.85 2.02 -25.32
CA GLY A 305 -5.60 3.47 -25.28
C GLY A 305 -4.43 3.93 -26.15
N GLY A 306 -3.55 3.03 -26.59
CA GLY A 306 -2.30 3.42 -27.27
C GLY A 306 -1.26 4.06 -26.33
N GLU A 307 -1.46 3.95 -25.02
CA GLU A 307 -0.63 4.54 -23.96
C GLU A 307 0.63 3.72 -23.66
N MET A 308 0.90 2.66 -24.44
CA MET A 308 2.04 1.77 -24.18
C MET A 308 3.38 2.52 -24.23
N LYS A 309 3.57 3.36 -25.25
CA LYS A 309 4.84 4.09 -25.44
C LYS A 309 5.07 5.10 -24.32
N SER A 310 4.03 5.83 -23.95
CA SER A 310 4.07 6.81 -22.88
C SER A 310 4.38 6.09 -21.56
N PHE A 311 3.69 4.98 -21.27
CA PHE A 311 3.92 4.17 -20.07
C PHE A 311 5.36 3.67 -19.93
N ILE A 312 5.96 3.15 -21.01
CA ILE A 312 7.36 2.71 -20.97
C ILE A 312 8.30 3.88 -20.67
N HIS A 313 8.09 5.02 -21.31
CA HIS A 313 8.90 6.21 -21.04
C HIS A 313 8.77 6.66 -19.58
N LEU A 314 7.55 6.61 -19.04
CA LEU A 314 7.28 6.97 -17.66
C LEU A 314 7.99 6.05 -16.67
N LEU A 315 8.01 4.74 -16.92
CA LEU A 315 8.72 3.77 -16.08
C LEU A 315 10.24 4.02 -16.03
N ASP A 316 10.81 4.55 -17.11
CA ASP A 316 12.23 4.93 -17.14
C ASP A 316 12.50 6.24 -16.36
N CYS A 317 11.48 7.06 -16.14
CA CYS A 317 11.60 8.35 -15.44
C CYS A 317 11.27 8.30 -13.94
N VAL A 318 10.56 7.28 -13.46
CA VAL A 318 10.23 7.17 -12.03
C VAL A 318 11.48 6.85 -11.17
N PRO A 319 11.49 7.22 -9.87
CA PRO A 319 12.50 6.77 -8.92
C PRO A 319 12.64 5.24 -8.88
N VAL A 320 13.82 4.73 -8.54
CA VAL A 320 14.10 3.29 -8.56
C VAL A 320 13.17 2.51 -7.63
N GLU A 321 12.84 3.09 -6.47
CA GLU A 321 11.98 2.47 -5.47
C GLU A 321 10.52 2.38 -5.93
N VAL A 322 10.12 3.29 -6.83
CA VAL A 322 8.80 3.24 -7.48
C VAL A 322 8.83 2.22 -8.60
N PHE A 323 9.90 2.21 -9.41
CA PHE A 323 10.10 1.22 -10.47
C PHE A 323 10.04 -0.22 -9.91
N ASP A 324 10.77 -0.50 -8.84
CA ASP A 324 10.82 -1.81 -8.19
C ASP A 324 9.43 -2.26 -7.70
N ARG A 325 8.56 -1.33 -7.29
CA ARG A 325 7.17 -1.64 -6.88
C ARG A 325 6.24 -1.91 -8.05
N VAL A 326 6.46 -1.25 -9.19
CA VAL A 326 5.63 -1.46 -10.40
C VAL A 326 6.00 -2.76 -11.10
N LEU A 327 7.24 -3.21 -10.94
CA LEU A 327 7.80 -4.33 -11.66
C LEU A 327 7.02 -5.65 -11.53
N PRO A 328 6.56 -6.09 -10.34
CA PRO A 328 5.75 -7.30 -10.22
C PRO A 328 4.45 -7.25 -11.04
N VAL A 329 3.83 -6.07 -11.15
CA VAL A 329 2.64 -5.89 -11.98
C VAL A 329 2.99 -6.05 -13.46
N ILE A 330 4.15 -5.57 -13.91
CA ILE A 330 4.63 -5.76 -15.29
C ILE A 330 4.94 -7.24 -15.54
N GLU A 331 5.62 -7.91 -14.61
CA GLU A 331 5.96 -9.32 -14.71
C GLU A 331 4.71 -10.21 -14.81
N SER A 332 3.63 -9.84 -14.10
CA SER A 332 2.33 -10.54 -14.20
C SER A 332 1.66 -10.43 -15.58
N MET A 333 2.11 -9.52 -16.46
CA MET A 333 1.61 -9.42 -17.85
C MET A 333 2.31 -10.41 -18.81
N GLU A 334 3.36 -11.08 -18.35
CA GLU A 334 4.12 -12.14 -19.03
C GLU A 334 4.44 -11.83 -20.53
N ASP A 335 4.28 -12.84 -21.39
CA ASP A 335 4.62 -12.82 -22.81
C ASP A 335 3.87 -11.74 -23.60
N ARG A 336 2.71 -11.30 -23.10
CA ARG A 336 1.84 -10.35 -23.81
C ARG A 336 2.47 -8.96 -23.82
N PHE A 337 3.04 -8.54 -22.70
CA PHE A 337 3.79 -7.29 -22.59
C PHE A 337 5.07 -7.35 -23.44
N ALA A 338 5.84 -8.44 -23.33
CA ALA A 338 7.06 -8.65 -24.10
C ALA A 338 6.81 -8.67 -25.63
N SER A 339 5.73 -9.30 -26.09
CA SER A 339 5.36 -9.34 -27.51
C SER A 339 4.97 -7.96 -28.05
N ILE A 340 4.37 -7.10 -27.23
CA ILE A 340 4.07 -5.73 -27.63
C ILE A 340 5.36 -4.90 -27.73
N LEU A 341 6.25 -5.02 -26.75
CA LEU A 341 7.56 -4.38 -26.79
C LEU A 341 8.35 -4.78 -28.03
N GLY A 342 8.40 -6.08 -28.35
CA GLY A 342 9.07 -6.59 -29.55
C GLY A 342 8.52 -5.96 -30.84
N ARG A 343 7.19 -5.91 -30.99
CA ARG A 343 6.54 -5.28 -32.15
C ARG A 343 6.82 -3.78 -32.24
N MET A 344 6.89 -3.08 -31.11
CA MET A 344 7.21 -1.64 -31.09
C MET A 344 8.67 -1.39 -31.45
N ALA A 345 9.59 -2.26 -31.02
CA ALA A 345 10.99 -2.20 -31.39
C ALA A 345 11.20 -2.46 -32.89
N GLU A 346 10.55 -3.48 -33.46
CA GLU A 346 10.58 -3.79 -34.91
C GLU A 346 10.08 -2.62 -35.78
N ARG A 347 9.10 -1.87 -35.28
CA ARG A 347 8.56 -0.67 -35.95
C ARG A 347 9.41 0.59 -35.76
N GLY A 348 10.47 0.52 -34.96
CA GLY A 348 11.31 1.67 -34.61
C GLY A 348 10.62 2.69 -33.71
N GLU A 349 9.49 2.32 -33.08
CA GLU A 349 8.72 3.19 -32.19
C GLU A 349 9.38 3.33 -30.80
N LEU A 350 10.17 2.30 -30.43
CA LEU A 350 10.95 2.22 -29.20
C LEU A 350 12.43 2.03 -29.54
N ARG A 351 13.31 2.84 -28.93
CA ARG A 351 14.76 2.58 -28.94
C ARG A 351 15.11 1.79 -27.69
N MET A 352 15.45 0.52 -27.87
CA MET A 352 15.94 -0.36 -26.82
C MET A 352 17.41 -0.01 -26.51
N ASP A 353 17.66 1.14 -25.87
CA ASP A 353 19.01 1.50 -25.43
C ASP A 353 19.22 1.03 -23.99
N TYR A 354 20.10 0.04 -23.82
CA TYR A 354 20.47 -0.56 -22.53
C TYR A 354 21.02 0.48 -21.53
N ALA A 355 21.66 1.55 -22.01
CA ALA A 355 22.21 2.58 -21.14
C ALA A 355 21.16 3.59 -20.66
N ALA A 356 20.01 3.68 -21.33
CA ALA A 356 19.01 4.72 -21.10
C ALA A 356 17.66 4.21 -20.54
N SER A 357 17.35 2.92 -20.69
CA SER A 357 16.06 2.34 -20.27
C SER A 357 16.22 1.26 -19.20
N ARG A 358 15.67 1.52 -18.01
CA ARG A 358 15.67 0.58 -16.86
C ARG A 358 14.78 -0.62 -17.15
N LEU A 359 13.62 -0.39 -17.77
CA LEU A 359 12.71 -1.47 -18.16
C LEU A 359 13.39 -2.43 -19.15
N THR A 360 14.09 -1.88 -20.14
CA THR A 360 14.79 -2.67 -21.15
C THR A 360 15.94 -3.47 -20.54
N ALA A 361 16.70 -2.85 -19.63
CA ALA A 361 17.78 -3.51 -18.90
C ALA A 361 17.29 -4.67 -18.01
N HIS A 362 16.08 -4.57 -17.45
CA HIS A 362 15.48 -5.64 -16.64
C HIS A 362 14.95 -6.81 -17.47
N LEU A 363 14.27 -6.54 -18.59
CA LEU A 363 13.59 -7.57 -19.38
C LEU A 363 14.52 -8.43 -20.27
N LEU A 364 15.66 -7.89 -20.70
CA LEU A 364 16.61 -8.58 -21.59
C LEU A 364 17.32 -9.79 -20.94
N PRO A 365 17.85 -9.71 -19.71
CA PRO A 365 18.44 -10.86 -19.01
C PRO A 365 17.44 -11.96 -18.66
N ALA A 366 16.15 -11.62 -18.53
CA ALA A 366 15.07 -12.55 -18.21
C ALA A 366 14.65 -13.47 -19.38
N GLY A 367 15.23 -13.28 -20.57
CA GLY A 367 14.96 -14.12 -21.75
C GLY A 367 13.65 -13.80 -22.48
N LEU A 368 12.94 -12.73 -22.08
CA LEU A 368 11.65 -12.29 -22.65
C LEU A 368 11.78 -11.71 -24.07
N THR A 369 12.98 -11.59 -24.62
CA THR A 369 13.23 -11.10 -25.99
C THR A 369 14.15 -12.01 -26.80
N GLY A 370 14.03 -13.34 -26.63
CA GLY A 370 14.78 -14.33 -27.41
C GLY A 370 14.64 -14.26 -28.96
N ARG A 371 13.99 -13.22 -29.53
CA ARG A 371 13.92 -12.94 -30.97
C ARG A 371 13.80 -11.44 -31.28
N VAL A 372 14.74 -10.60 -30.87
CA VAL A 372 14.93 -9.29 -31.52
C VAL A 372 16.43 -9.02 -31.65
N VAL A 373 16.98 -9.38 -32.81
CA VAL A 373 18.25 -8.87 -33.36
C VAL A 373 17.92 -8.20 -34.69
#